data_AF-A0A3A5VSD5-F1
#
_entry.id   AF-A0A3A5VSD5-F1
#
_cell.length_a   1.000
_cell.length_b   1.000
_cell.length_c   1.000
_cell.angle_alpha   90.00
_cell.angle_beta   90.00
_cell.angle_gamma   90.00
#
_symmetry.space_group_name_H-M   'P 1'
#
loop_
_entity.id
_entity.type
_entity.pdbx_description
1 polymer ?
#
loop_
_entity_poly.entity_id
_entity_poly.type
_entity_poly.pdbx_seq_one_letter_code
_entity_poly.pdbx_strand_id
1 'polypeptide(L)'
;MSLFTRLGLLALGFILVAVVNDDSVWANASTSEPTTAGLADSLLSEWGFALLVLGLLMAMAMMGAAYLVRDERMENLLWEFGGEEE
;
A
#
# COMPACT_ATOMS: atom_id res chain seq x y z
N MET A 1 -10.93 15.22 0.94
CA MET A 1 -11.18 14.48 -0.32
C MET A 1 -12.23 15.20 -1.15
N SER A 2 -11.83 15.79 -2.28
CA SER A 2 -12.70 16.53 -3.21
C SER A 2 -13.75 15.61 -3.86
N LEU A 3 -14.91 16.16 -4.22
CA LEU A 3 -15.96 15.45 -4.99
C LEU A 3 -15.41 14.87 -6.30
N PHE A 4 -14.52 15.61 -6.96
CA PHE A 4 -13.86 15.17 -8.19
C PHE A 4 -12.99 13.93 -7.96
N THR A 5 -12.21 13.90 -6.87
CA THR A 5 -11.41 12.74 -6.49
C THR A 5 -12.28 11.52 -6.19
N ARG A 6 -13.41 11.71 -5.52
CA ARG A 6 -14.36 10.62 -5.21
C ARG A 6 -14.97 10.02 -6.47
N LEU A 7 -15.42 10.86 -7.40
CA LEU A 7 -15.96 10.43 -8.69
C LEU A 7 -14.89 9.75 -9.55
N GLY A 8 -13.67 10.27 -9.56
CA GLY A 8 -12.54 9.67 -10.26
C GLY A 8 -12.19 8.27 -9.73
N LEU A 9 -12.16 8.09 -8.41
CA LEU A 9 -11.92 6.77 -7.79
C LEU A 9 -13.05 5.78 -8.11
N LEU A 10 -14.30 6.26 -8.11
CA LEU A 10 -15.46 5.43 -8.43
C LEU A 10 -15.47 5.02 -9.92
N ALA A 11 -15.13 5.93 -10.83
CA ALA A 11 -14.95 5.62 -12.24
C ALA A 11 -13.78 4.65 -12.48
N LEU A 12 -12.65 4.84 -11.79
CA LEU A 12 -11.51 3.92 -11.86
C LEU A 12 -11.91 2.51 -11.38
N GLY A 13 -12.70 2.43 -10.30
CA GLY A 13 -13.27 1.16 -9.82
C GLY A 13 -14.09 0.46 -10.90
N PHE A 14 -14.98 1.18 -11.58
CA PHE A 14 -15.77 0.61 -12.69
C PHE A 14 -14.91 0.16 -13.87
N ILE A 15 -13.88 0.92 -14.24
CA ILE A 15 -12.96 0.54 -15.32
C ILE A 15 -12.23 -0.76 -14.95
N LEU A 16 -11.74 -0.88 -13.72
CA LEU A 16 -11.07 -2.10 -13.26
C LEU A 16 -12.01 -3.31 -13.28
N VAL A 17 -13.25 -3.14 -12.80
CA VAL A 17 -14.26 -4.21 -12.85
C VAL A 17 -14.54 -4.62 -14.30
N ALA A 18 -14.69 -3.66 -15.21
CA ALA A 18 -14.95 -3.94 -16.61
C ALA A 18 -13.80 -4.74 -17.25
N VAL A 19 -12.55 -4.32 -17.02
CA VAL A 19 -11.36 -5.00 -17.58
C VAL A 19 -11.21 -6.40 -16.99
N VAL A 20 -11.39 -6.58 -15.68
CA VAL A 20 -11.25 -7.89 -15.03
C VAL A 20 -12.35 -8.87 -15.47
N ASN A 21 -13.54 -8.38 -15.82
CA ASN A 21 -14.64 -9.23 -16.31
C ASN A 21 -14.59 -9.49 -17.83
N ASP A 22 -13.65 -8.90 -18.56
CA ASP A 22 -13.54 -9.12 -20.00
C ASP A 22 -12.99 -10.53 -20.28
N ASP A 23 -13.76 -11.34 -21.02
CA ASP A 23 -13.39 -12.72 -21.36
C ASP A 23 -12.04 -12.80 -22.10
N SER A 24 -11.68 -11.77 -22.87
CA SER A 24 -10.43 -11.74 -23.65
C SER A 24 -9.18 -11.73 -22.77
N VAL A 25 -9.28 -11.18 -21.55
CA VAL A 25 -8.18 -11.15 -20.57
C VAL A 25 -7.82 -12.55 -20.10
N TRP A 26 -8.81 -13.44 -20.05
CA TRP A 26 -8.66 -14.82 -19.57
C TRP A 26 -8.62 -15.86 -20.69
N ALA A 27 -8.83 -15.45 -21.95
CA ALA A 27 -8.95 -16.36 -23.09
C ALA A 27 -7.68 -17.20 -23.36
N ASN A 28 -6.51 -16.71 -22.95
CA ASN A 28 -5.24 -17.39 -23.14
C ASN A 28 -4.65 -17.81 -21.81
N ALA A 29 -4.99 -19.01 -21.35
CA ALA A 29 -4.33 -19.61 -20.19
C ALA A 29 -2.84 -19.82 -20.50
N SER A 30 -1.97 -19.34 -19.61
CA SER A 30 -0.53 -19.62 -19.69
C SER A 30 -0.30 -21.14 -19.64
N THR A 31 0.46 -21.66 -20.59
CA THR A 31 0.94 -23.06 -20.58
C THR A 31 2.14 -23.26 -19.67
N SER A 32 2.76 -22.15 -19.24
CA SER A 32 3.87 -22.11 -18.30
C SER A 32 3.37 -21.88 -16.87
N GLU A 33 3.92 -22.64 -15.93
CA GLU A 33 3.69 -22.44 -14.50
C GLU A 33 4.52 -21.26 -13.98
N PRO A 34 3.99 -20.46 -13.04
CA PRO A 34 4.76 -19.40 -12.41
C PRO A 34 5.92 -19.99 -11.61
N THR A 35 7.14 -19.54 -11.90
CA THR A 35 8.34 -19.94 -11.18
C THR A 35 8.83 -18.80 -10.29
N THR A 36 9.50 -19.13 -9.18
CA THR A 36 10.11 -18.12 -8.30
C THR A 36 11.11 -17.26 -9.07
N ALA A 37 11.86 -17.86 -10.00
CA ALA A 37 12.82 -17.13 -10.84
C ALA A 37 12.12 -16.16 -11.80
N GLY A 38 11.05 -16.59 -12.47
CA GLY A 38 10.27 -15.73 -13.37
C GLY A 38 9.56 -14.60 -12.63
N LEU A 39 9.05 -14.86 -11.43
CA LEU A 39 8.50 -13.82 -10.56
C LEU A 39 9.57 -12.80 -10.16
N ALA A 40 10.75 -13.26 -9.73
CA ALA A 40 11.84 -12.38 -9.33
C ALA A 40 12.31 -11.48 -10.49
N ASP A 41 12.42 -12.04 -11.69
CA ASP A 41 12.75 -11.29 -12.89
C ASP A 41 11.69 -10.22 -13.20
N SER A 42 10.41 -10.60 -13.28
CA SER A 42 9.29 -9.67 -13.55
C SER A 42 9.18 -8.57 -12.47
N LEU A 43 9.38 -8.92 -11.19
CA LEU A 43 9.37 -7.94 -10.10
C LEU A 43 10.51 -6.92 -10.21
N LEU A 44 11.67 -7.32 -10.72
CA LEU A 44 12.83 -6.45 -10.84
C LEU A 44 12.81 -5.63 -12.14
N SER A 45 12.37 -6.23 -13.25
CA SER A 45 12.43 -5.64 -14.59
C SER A 45 11.14 -4.92 -14.98
N GLU A 46 10.01 -5.60 -14.94
CA GLU A 46 8.71 -5.09 -15.40
C GLU A 46 8.02 -4.23 -14.33
N TRP A 47 8.02 -4.70 -13.08
CA TRP A 47 7.33 -4.08 -11.96
C TRP A 47 8.24 -3.28 -11.03
N GLY A 48 9.51 -3.11 -11.37
CA GLY A 48 10.52 -2.51 -10.49
C GLY A 48 10.13 -1.13 -9.96
N PHE A 49 9.52 -0.28 -10.80
CA PHE A 49 9.06 1.04 -10.37
C PHE A 49 7.88 0.97 -9.37
N ALA A 50 6.91 0.09 -9.62
CA ALA A 50 5.79 -0.11 -8.70
C ALA A 50 6.28 -0.67 -7.36
N LEU A 51 7.26 -1.59 -7.39
CA LEU A 51 7.86 -2.18 -6.19
C LEU A 51 8.65 -1.15 -5.38
N LEU A 52 9.36 -0.23 -6.04
CA LEU A 52 9.99 0.92 -5.39
C LEU A 52 8.97 1.80 -4.68
N VAL A 53 7.88 2.17 -5.36
CA VAL A 53 6.81 2.98 -4.76
C VAL A 53 6.19 2.28 -3.56
N LEU A 54 5.93 0.98 -3.66
CA LEU A 54 5.44 0.17 -2.55
C LEU A 54 6.41 0.20 -1.36
N GLY A 55 7.71 0.04 -1.61
CA GLY A 55 8.75 0.13 -0.59
C GLY A 55 8.77 1.49 0.13
N LEU A 56 8.62 2.59 -0.61
CA LEU A 56 8.50 3.93 -0.03
C LEU A 56 7.25 4.09 0.84
N LEU A 57 6.11 3.58 0.38
CA LEU A 57 4.86 3.61 1.15
C LEU A 57 4.99 2.78 2.44
N MET A 58 5.62 1.60 2.36
CA MET A 58 5.91 0.78 3.54
C MET A 58 6.85 1.49 4.51
N ALA A 59 7.91 2.14 4.02
CA ALA A 59 8.82 2.93 4.85
C ALA A 59 8.09 4.07 5.56
N MET A 60 7.21 4.79 4.87
CA MET A 60 6.38 5.84 5.45
C MET A 60 5.43 5.29 6.51
N ALA A 61 4.80 4.14 6.27
CA ALA A 61 3.94 3.48 7.24
C ALA A 61 4.71 3.06 8.50
N MET A 62 5.91 2.49 8.36
CA MET A 62 6.77 2.12 9.48
C MET A 62 7.21 3.32 10.30
N MET A 63 7.61 4.42 9.64
CA MET A 63 7.90 5.67 10.34
C MET A 63 6.68 6.15 11.11
N GLY A 64 5.51 6.25 10.47
CA GLY A 64 4.27 6.67 11.12
C GLY A 64 3.93 5.84 12.37
N ALA A 65 4.04 4.51 12.29
CA ALA A 65 3.81 3.63 13.43
C ALA A 65 4.79 3.88 14.58
N ALA A 66 6.06 4.12 14.29
CA ALA A 66 7.06 4.44 15.30
C ALA A 66 6.79 5.78 15.99
N TYR A 67 6.35 6.79 15.22
CA TYR A 67 5.95 8.09 15.76
C TYR A 67 4.75 7.98 16.70
N LEU A 68 3.72 7.20 16.35
CA LEU A 68 2.57 6.97 17.22
C LEU A 68 2.97 6.39 18.58
N VAL A 69 3.77 5.32 18.59
CA VAL A 69 4.23 4.71 19.84
C VAL A 69 5.10 5.69 20.63
N ARG A 70 6.01 6.42 19.97
CA ARG A 70 6.85 7.41 20.64
C ARG A 70 6.00 8.50 21.29
N ASP A 71 4.99 8.98 20.59
CA ASP A 71 4.13 10.06 21.07
C ASP A 71 3.28 9.56 22.27
N GLU A 72 2.76 8.33 22.24
CA GLU A 72 2.11 7.67 23.39
C GLU A 72 3.06 7.54 24.60
N ARG A 73 4.32 7.16 24.37
CA ARG A 73 5.33 7.04 25.44
C ARG A 73 5.68 8.40 26.04
N MET A 74 5.74 9.45 25.22
CA MET A 74 6.01 10.81 25.67
C MET A 74 4.86 11.35 26.52
N GLU A 75 3.61 11.15 26.11
CA GLU A 75 2.44 11.54 26.90
C GLU A 75 2.41 10.85 28.26
N ASN A 76 2.72 9.55 28.30
CA ASN A 76 2.78 8.80 29.56
C ASN A 76 3.86 9.34 30.52
N LEU A 77 5.02 9.76 30.00
CA LEU A 77 6.08 10.37 30.82
C LEU A 77 5.67 11.74 31.36
N LEU A 78 4.98 12.56 30.56
CA LEU A 78 4.49 13.87 31.00
C LEU A 78 3.43 13.73 32.11
N TRP A 79 2.59 12.71 32.04
CA TRP A 79 1.66 12.38 33.12
C TRP A 79 2.38 11.98 34.41
N GLU A 80 3.45 11.19 34.31
CA GLU A 80 4.27 10.76 35.46
C GLU A 80 4.97 11.95 36.14
N PHE A 81 5.52 12.91 35.38
CA PHE A 81 6.15 14.11 35.94
C PHE A 81 5.16 15.18 36.41
N GLY A 82 3.99 15.29 35.78
CA GLY A 82 2.96 16.29 36.12
C GLY A 82 2.05 15.90 37.29
N GLY A 83 2.02 14.61 37.66
CA GLY A 83 1.22 14.09 38.77
C GLY A 83 1.82 14.31 40.17
N GLU A 84 3.03 14.85 40.28
CA GLU A 84 3.71 15.12 41.56
C GLU A 84 3.40 16.53 42.13
N GLU A 85 2.58 17.34 41.46
CA GLU A 85 2.21 18.71 41.89
C GLU A 85 0.87 18.83 42.66
N GLU A 86 0.27 17.73 43.14
CA GLU A 86 -0.86 17.75 44.10
C GLU A 86 -0.50 17.18 45.48
#